data_AF-A0A969XEF9-F1
#
_entry.id   AF-A0A969XEF9-F1
#
_cell.length_a   1.000
_cell.length_b   1.000
_cell.length_c   1.000
_cell.angle_alpha   90.00
_cell.angle_beta   90.00
_cell.angle_gamma   90.00
#
_symmetry.space_group_name_H-M   'P 1'
#
loop_
_entity.id
_entity.type
_entity.pdbx_description
1 polymer ?
#
loop_
_entity_poly.entity_id
_entity_poly.type
_entity_poly.pdbx_seq_one_letter_code
_entity_poly.pdbx_strand_id
1 'polypeptide(L)'
;MKPADLVMQSYGRCCRAEGFFDTFYRFFLASSPDVRAKFANTNMQAQQLLLRQGIMNIVLYARGMPDTKLKALGCSHSRKAMDIRPELYTLWTDSLLKTIREHDDEADSDTLSAWTEIINQGIAVILKEY
;
A
#
# COMPACT_ATOMS: atom_id res chain seq x y z
N MET A 1 7.96 17.51 -11.67
CA MET A 1 8.18 17.01 -10.29
C MET A 1 8.46 15.52 -10.39
N LYS A 2 9.33 14.92 -9.56
CA LYS A 2 9.54 13.45 -9.63
C LYS A 2 8.29 12.72 -9.11
N PRO A 3 7.91 11.55 -9.66
CA PRO A 3 6.75 10.79 -9.18
C PRO A 3 6.75 10.54 -7.66
N ALA A 4 7.93 10.23 -7.09
CA ALA A 4 8.07 10.01 -5.66
C ALA A 4 7.80 11.27 -4.80
N ASP A 5 8.04 12.47 -5.31
CA ASP A 5 7.76 13.72 -4.60
C ASP A 5 6.24 14.01 -4.59
N LEU A 6 5.55 13.74 -5.70
CA LEU A 6 4.08 13.82 -5.80
C LEU A 6 3.42 12.87 -4.79
N VAL A 7 3.86 11.61 -4.79
CA VAL A 7 3.37 10.58 -3.86
C VAL A 7 3.65 10.98 -2.40
N MET A 8 4.83 11.53 -2.10
CA MET A 8 5.14 11.95 -0.72
C MET A 8 4.25 13.09 -0.23
N GLN A 9 3.93 14.06 -1.09
CA GLN A 9 3.02 15.17 -0.76
C GLN A 9 1.60 14.66 -0.55
N SER A 10 1.09 13.88 -1.51
CA SER A 10 -0.23 13.25 -1.43
C SER A 10 -0.35 12.36 -0.18
N TYR A 11 0.66 11.56 0.11
CA TYR A 11 0.65 10.71 1.29
C TYR A 11 0.67 11.51 2.59
N GLY A 12 1.34 12.66 2.60
CA GLY A 12 1.31 13.60 3.72
C GLY A 12 -0.09 14.14 4.01
N ARG A 13 -0.88 14.45 2.97
CA ARG A 13 -2.29 14.87 3.08
C ARG A 13 -3.17 13.70 3.54
N CYS A 14 -3.04 12.54 2.90
CA CYS A 14 -3.75 11.31 3.28
C CYS A 14 -3.53 10.93 4.76
N CYS A 15 -2.30 11.05 5.27
CA CYS A 15 -1.99 10.75 6.68
C CYS A 15 -2.61 11.72 7.69
N ARG A 16 -3.00 12.93 7.26
CA ARG A 16 -3.68 13.93 8.10
C ARG A 16 -5.19 13.82 7.99
N ALA A 17 -5.70 13.26 6.89
CA ALA A 17 -7.12 13.02 6.70
C ALA A 17 -7.62 11.97 7.70
N GLU A 18 -8.65 12.34 8.47
CA GLU A 18 -9.25 11.46 9.46
C GLU A 18 -9.90 10.25 8.76
N GLY A 19 -9.64 9.04 9.26
CA GLY A 19 -10.25 7.82 8.71
C GLY A 19 -9.70 7.35 7.37
N PHE A 20 -8.57 7.88 6.88
CA PHE A 20 -7.93 7.40 5.64
C PHE A 20 -7.68 5.88 5.67
N PHE A 21 -7.04 5.38 6.74
CA PHE A 21 -6.70 3.96 6.84
C PHE A 21 -7.92 3.08 7.11
N ASP A 22 -8.94 3.58 7.82
CA ASP A 22 -10.23 2.90 7.99
C ASP A 22 -10.94 2.73 6.64
N THR A 23 -10.95 3.80 5.84
CA THR A 23 -11.52 3.82 4.48
C THR A 23 -10.77 2.83 3.57
N PHE A 24 -9.45 2.81 3.64
CA PHE A 24 -8.63 1.83 2.91
C PHE A 24 -9.04 0.39 3.26
N TYR A 25 -9.08 0.04 4.54
CA TYR A 25 -9.44 -1.33 4.93
C TYR A 25 -10.89 -1.66 4.64
N ARG A 26 -11.81 -0.70 4.70
CA ARG A 26 -13.19 -0.88 4.26
C ARG A 26 -13.25 -1.29 2.79
N PHE A 27 -12.53 -0.60 1.90
CA PHE A 27 -12.47 -0.98 0.48
C PHE A 27 -11.75 -2.31 0.25
N PHE A 28 -10.61 -2.51 0.91
CA PHE A 28 -9.79 -3.69 0.68
C PHE A 28 -10.47 -4.97 1.18
N LEU A 29 -11.06 -4.95 2.38
CA LEU A 29 -11.82 -6.10 2.90
C LEU A 29 -13.11 -6.34 2.09
N ALA A 30 -13.71 -5.31 1.49
CA ALA A 30 -14.86 -5.51 0.60
C ALA A 30 -14.47 -6.14 -0.75
N SER A 31 -13.22 -5.98 -1.20
CA SER A 31 -12.77 -6.36 -2.55
C SER A 31 -12.81 -7.86 -2.85
N SER A 32 -12.61 -8.73 -1.86
CA SER A 32 -12.64 -10.19 -2.07
C SER A 32 -12.83 -10.96 -0.75
N PRO A 33 -13.57 -12.09 -0.75
CA PRO A 33 -13.59 -13.04 0.37
C PRO A 33 -12.19 -13.52 0.78
N ASP A 34 -11.28 -13.69 -0.17
CA ASP A 34 -9.92 -14.15 0.09
C ASP A 34 -9.12 -13.10 0.88
N VAL A 35 -9.32 -11.82 0.56
CA VAL A 35 -8.73 -10.72 1.34
C VAL A 35 -9.29 -10.75 2.76
N ARG A 36 -10.62 -10.85 2.93
CA ARG A 36 -11.22 -10.94 4.28
C ARG A 36 -10.66 -12.08 5.10
N ALA A 37 -10.49 -13.26 4.49
CA ALA A 37 -9.94 -14.42 5.17
C ALA A 37 -8.52 -14.17 5.71
N LYS A 38 -7.67 -13.46 4.96
CA LYS A 38 -6.30 -13.11 5.41
C LYS A 38 -6.26 -12.17 6.62
N PHE A 39 -7.34 -11.43 6.89
CA PHE A 39 -7.43 -10.48 8.01
C PHE A 39 -8.37 -10.93 9.14
N ALA A 40 -8.96 -12.13 9.07
CA ALA A 40 -9.99 -12.56 10.01
C ALA A 40 -9.54 -12.57 11.49
N ASN A 41 -8.25 -12.77 11.75
CA ASN A 41 -7.65 -12.81 13.09
C ASN A 41 -6.62 -11.69 13.30
N THR A 42 -6.80 -10.55 12.63
CA THR A 42 -5.87 -9.42 12.68
C THR A 42 -6.36 -8.33 13.63
N ASN A 43 -5.48 -7.83 14.49
CA ASN A 43 -5.72 -6.58 15.20
C ASN A 43 -5.64 -5.41 14.19
N MET A 44 -6.80 -4.95 13.72
CA MET A 44 -6.87 -3.96 12.65
C MET A 44 -6.29 -2.59 13.05
N GLN A 45 -6.36 -2.20 14.32
CA GLN A 45 -5.76 -0.95 14.79
C GLN A 45 -4.24 -0.99 14.66
N ALA A 46 -3.62 -2.09 15.11
CA ALA A 46 -2.18 -2.31 14.92
C ALA A 46 -1.82 -2.42 13.43
N GLN A 47 -2.69 -3.06 12.64
CA GLN A 47 -2.48 -3.26 11.22
C GLN A 47 -2.47 -1.94 10.43
N GLN A 48 -3.29 -0.95 10.79
CA GLN A 48 -3.26 0.38 10.18
C GLN A 48 -1.91 1.09 10.39
N LEU A 49 -1.31 0.94 11.57
CA LEU A 49 0.03 1.47 11.86
C LEU A 49 1.10 0.78 10.99
N LEU A 50 1.00 -0.54 10.83
CA LEU A 50 1.90 -1.30 9.96
C LEU A 50 1.74 -0.91 8.49
N LEU A 51 0.50 -0.72 8.02
CA LEU A 51 0.23 -0.23 6.67
C LEU A 51 0.84 1.15 6.44
N ARG A 52 0.70 2.06 7.41
CA ARG A 52 1.29 3.41 7.33
C ARG A 52 2.81 3.33 7.14
N GLN A 53 3.46 2.44 7.88
CA GLN A 53 4.90 2.22 7.75
C GLN A 53 5.26 1.52 6.44
N GLY A 54 4.45 0.56 5.98
CA GLY A 54 4.64 -0.18 4.73
C GLY A 54 4.63 0.73 3.51
N ILE A 55 3.61 1.59 3.39
CA ILE A 55 3.53 2.59 2.30
C ILE A 55 4.76 3.52 2.35
N MET A 56 5.14 4.01 3.54
CA MET A 56 6.32 4.87 3.67
C MET A 56 7.61 4.16 3.24
N ASN A 57 7.77 2.86 3.54
CA ASN A 57 8.93 2.10 3.08
C ASN A 57 9.00 2.01 1.55
N ILE A 58 7.88 1.82 0.87
CA ILE A 58 7.80 1.82 -0.61
C ILE A 58 8.22 3.19 -1.16
N VAL A 59 7.68 4.28 -0.60
CA VAL A 59 8.03 5.64 -1.03
C VAL A 59 9.52 5.93 -0.81
N LEU A 60 10.08 5.54 0.33
CA LEU A 60 11.51 5.71 0.62
C LEU A 60 12.38 4.92 -0.35
N TYR A 61 11.99 3.69 -0.70
CA TYR A 61 12.67 2.89 -1.71
C TYR A 61 12.68 3.60 -3.08
N ALA A 62 11.53 4.12 -3.52
CA ALA A 62 11.43 4.89 -4.77
C ALA A 62 12.27 6.17 -4.77
N ARG A 63 12.64 6.68 -3.59
CA ARG A 63 13.56 7.83 -3.41
C ARG A 63 15.04 7.42 -3.30
N GLY A 64 15.35 6.14 -3.50
CA GLY A 64 16.73 5.63 -3.55
C GLY A 64 17.22 4.97 -2.26
N MET A 65 16.35 4.73 -1.27
CA MET A 65 16.74 3.95 -0.09
C MET A 65 16.91 2.46 -0.44
N PRO A 66 17.75 1.70 0.29
CA PRO A 66 17.94 0.27 0.05
C PRO A 66 16.66 -0.56 0.13
N ASP A 67 16.60 -1.63 -0.66
CA ASP A 67 15.45 -2.54 -0.74
C ASP A 67 15.29 -3.50 0.45
N THR A 68 16.18 -3.44 1.45
CA THR A 68 16.24 -4.38 2.58
C THR A 68 14.91 -4.53 3.31
N LYS A 69 14.18 -3.43 3.53
CA LYS A 69 12.85 -3.48 4.18
C LYS A 69 11.78 -4.11 3.29
N LEU A 70 11.86 -3.91 1.98
CA LEU A 70 10.89 -4.45 1.01
C LEU A 70 11.13 -5.95 0.82
N LYS A 71 12.39 -6.39 0.80
CA LYS A 71 12.74 -7.82 0.83
C LYS A 71 12.24 -8.51 2.09
N ALA A 72 12.42 -7.89 3.27
CA ALA A 72 11.87 -8.42 4.51
C ALA A 72 10.33 -8.53 4.47
N LEU A 73 9.65 -7.54 3.89
CA LEU A 73 8.20 -7.61 3.61
C LEU A 73 7.89 -8.77 2.65
N GLY A 74 8.64 -8.92 1.56
CA GLY A 74 8.57 -10.04 0.62
C GLY A 74 8.63 -11.39 1.31
N CYS A 75 9.66 -11.64 2.12
CA CYS A 75 9.79 -12.88 2.88
C CYS A 75 8.56 -13.15 3.77
N SER A 76 8.06 -12.13 4.46
CA SER A 76 6.86 -12.27 5.31
C SER A 76 5.58 -12.55 4.52
N HIS A 77 5.46 -12.01 3.30
CA HIS A 77 4.29 -12.17 2.42
C HIS A 77 4.39 -13.39 1.48
N SER A 78 5.55 -14.05 1.45
CA SER A 78 5.84 -15.21 0.60
C SER A 78 4.94 -16.42 0.86
N ARG A 79 4.95 -17.39 -0.06
CA ARG A 79 4.24 -18.68 0.12
C ARG A 79 4.65 -19.43 1.38
N LYS A 80 5.90 -19.23 1.83
CA LYS A 80 6.46 -19.92 3.01
C LYS A 80 6.04 -19.27 4.34
N ALA A 81 5.41 -18.10 4.29
CA ALA A 81 4.99 -17.34 5.45
C ALA A 81 3.49 -17.04 5.40
N MET A 82 3.08 -15.80 5.13
CA MET A 82 1.66 -15.42 5.12
C MET A 82 0.91 -15.89 3.86
N ASP A 83 1.61 -16.36 2.83
CA ASP A 83 1.05 -16.87 1.58
C ASP A 83 0.11 -15.87 0.91
N ILE A 84 0.60 -14.65 0.69
CA ILE A 84 -0.17 -13.59 0.05
C ILE A 84 -0.03 -13.71 -1.46
N ARG A 85 -1.05 -14.27 -2.10
CA ARG A 85 -1.06 -14.53 -3.54
C ARG A 85 -0.89 -13.23 -4.35
N PRO A 86 -0.13 -13.25 -5.48
CA PRO A 86 0.16 -12.06 -6.27
C PRO A 86 -1.07 -11.29 -6.73
N GLU A 87 -2.16 -11.98 -7.06
CA GLU A 87 -3.42 -11.34 -7.47
C GLU A 87 -4.04 -10.42 -6.39
N LEU A 88 -3.73 -10.63 -5.10
CA LEU A 88 -4.27 -9.80 -4.03
C LEU A 88 -3.64 -8.39 -4.01
N TYR A 89 -2.47 -8.21 -4.62
CA TYR A 89 -1.82 -6.91 -4.71
C TYR A 89 -2.54 -5.97 -5.70
N THR A 90 -3.20 -6.48 -6.74
CA THR A 90 -4.06 -5.66 -7.61
C THR A 90 -5.23 -5.10 -6.81
N LEU A 91 -5.90 -5.93 -6.01
CA LEU A 91 -7.00 -5.50 -5.14
C LEU A 91 -6.52 -4.48 -4.09
N TRP A 92 -5.31 -4.66 -3.57
CA TRP A 92 -4.68 -3.73 -2.63
C TRP A 92 -4.45 -2.36 -3.28
N THR A 93 -3.84 -2.33 -4.47
CA THR A 93 -3.55 -1.09 -5.21
C THR A 93 -4.83 -0.37 -5.59
N ASP A 94 -5.85 -1.08 -6.09
CA ASP A 94 -7.14 -0.49 -6.44
C ASP A 94 -7.84 0.13 -5.23
N SER A 95 -7.77 -0.55 -4.08
CA SER A 95 -8.36 -0.05 -2.83
C SER A 95 -7.63 1.18 -2.32
N LEU A 96 -6.30 1.22 -2.43
CA LEU A 96 -5.49 2.38 -2.07
C LEU A 96 -5.84 3.58 -2.97
N LEU A 97 -5.88 3.40 -4.30
CA LEU A 97 -6.19 4.48 -5.23
C LEU A 97 -7.62 5.02 -5.04
N LYS A 98 -8.60 4.16 -4.75
CA LYS A 98 -9.95 4.60 -4.37
C LYS A 98 -9.95 5.44 -3.09
N THR A 99 -9.18 5.01 -2.08
CA THR A 99 -9.06 5.73 -0.82
C THR A 99 -8.40 7.09 -1.00
N ILE A 100 -7.32 7.17 -1.78
CA ILE A 100 -6.63 8.43 -2.08
C ILE A 100 -7.59 9.42 -2.74
N ARG A 101 -8.40 8.98 -3.71
CA ARG A 101 -9.41 9.85 -4.34
C ARG A 101 -10.45 10.40 -3.36
N GLU A 102 -10.74 9.70 -2.26
CA GLU A 102 -11.71 10.15 -1.25
C GLU A 102 -11.09 11.07 -0.19
N HIS A 103 -9.77 11.08 -0.02
CA HIS A 103 -9.09 11.70 1.12
C HIS A 103 -8.00 12.71 0.75
N ASP A 104 -7.61 12.77 -0.52
CA ASP A 104 -6.69 13.76 -1.05
C ASP A 104 -7.42 14.62 -2.09
N ASP A 105 -7.98 15.74 -1.64
CA ASP A 105 -8.71 16.69 -2.49
C ASP A 105 -7.83 17.32 -3.60
N GLU A 106 -6.50 17.21 -3.47
CA GLU A 106 -5.54 17.67 -4.48
C GLU A 106 -5.08 16.53 -5.41
N ALA A 107 -5.56 15.30 -5.25
CA ALA A 107 -5.15 14.18 -6.08
C ALA A 107 -5.78 14.26 -7.49
N ASP A 108 -4.96 14.68 -8.45
CA ASP A 108 -5.27 14.67 -9.87
C ASP A 108 -4.82 13.38 -10.58
N SER A 109 -4.99 13.33 -11.91
CA SER A 109 -4.57 12.19 -12.73
C SER A 109 -3.08 11.88 -12.59
N ASP A 110 -2.24 12.91 -12.48
CA ASP A 110 -0.79 12.78 -12.40
C ASP A 110 -0.38 12.21 -11.04
N THR A 111 -1.04 12.65 -9.97
CA THR A 111 -0.87 12.13 -8.62
C THR A 111 -1.23 10.64 -8.54
N LEU A 112 -2.36 10.24 -9.12
CA LEU A 112 -2.80 8.84 -9.12
C LEU A 112 -1.92 7.95 -10.01
N SER A 113 -1.43 8.48 -11.13
CA SER A 113 -0.47 7.80 -11.99
C SER A 113 0.85 7.57 -11.25
N ALA A 114 1.36 8.59 -10.56
CA ALA A 114 2.56 8.49 -9.72
C ALA A 114 2.39 7.48 -8.58
N TRP A 115 1.24 7.46 -7.90
CA TRP A 115 0.93 6.44 -6.90
C TRP A 115 1.00 5.03 -7.49
N THR A 116 0.36 4.81 -8.63
CA THR A 116 0.35 3.51 -9.32
C THR A 116 1.77 3.07 -9.66
N GLU A 117 2.58 3.96 -10.23
CA GLU A 117 3.98 3.70 -10.57
C GLU A 117 4.80 3.29 -9.34
N ILE A 118 4.78 4.11 -8.29
CA ILE A 118 5.61 3.90 -7.09
C ILE A 118 5.21 2.65 -6.33
N ILE A 119 3.91 2.39 -6.20
CA ILE A 119 3.40 1.17 -5.57
C ILE A 119 3.84 -0.06 -6.35
N ASN A 120 3.71 -0.06 -7.67
CA ASN A 120 4.10 -1.19 -8.51
C ASN A 120 5.60 -1.48 -8.44
N GLN A 121 6.46 -0.45 -8.34
CA GLN A 121 7.89 -0.65 -8.11
C GLN A 121 8.15 -1.38 -6.79
N GLY A 122 7.45 -0.98 -5.70
CA GLY A 122 7.57 -1.64 -4.40
C GLY A 122 7.07 -3.09 -4.42
N ILE A 123 5.88 -3.32 -4.98
CA ILE A 123 5.28 -4.66 -5.13
C ILE A 123 6.19 -5.57 -5.94
N ALA A 124 6.81 -5.07 -7.01
CA ALA A 124 7.74 -5.86 -7.83
C ALA A 124 8.96 -6.37 -7.02
N VAL A 125 9.40 -5.66 -5.97
CA VAL A 125 10.44 -6.16 -5.06
C VAL A 125 9.88 -7.23 -4.13
N ILE A 126 8.71 -6.98 -3.53
CA ILE A 126 8.05 -7.92 -2.60
C ILE A 126 7.79 -9.27 -3.29
N LEU A 127 7.31 -9.25 -4.55
CA LEU A 127 6.99 -10.45 -5.31
C LEU A 127 8.21 -11.27 -5.75
N LYS A 128 9.42 -10.71 -5.73
CA LYS A 128 10.64 -11.50 -6.00
C LYS A 128 10.91 -12.56 -4.92
N GLU A 129 10.35 -12.36 -3.72
CA GLU A 129 10.53 -13.26 -2.58
C GLU A 129 9.36 -14.25 -2.40
N TYR A 130 8.35 -14.26 -3.30
CA TYR A 130 7.11 -15.04 -3.16
C TYR A 130 7.26 -16.55 -3.37
#